data_AF-A0A0X3VG58-F1
#
_entry.id   AF-A0A0X3VG58-F1
#
_cell.length_a   1.000
_cell.length_b   1.000
_cell.length_c   1.000
_cell.angle_alpha   90.00
_cell.angle_beta   90.00
_cell.angle_gamma   90.00
#
_symmetry.space_group_name_H-M   'P 1'
#
loop_
_entity.id
_entity.type
_entity.pdbx_description
1 polymer ?
#
loop_
_entity_poly.entity_id
_entity_poly.type
_entity_poly.pdbx_seq_one_letter_code
_entity_poly.pdbx_strand_id
1 'polypeptide(L)'
;MGVMRTAGRTDQWLNTDQDVDSRVARDTAIALRVRNLRRNEFRLRARHGDRPLEISANYLPLLERTTCSDRDGSEADIICWNGSPGEVWVWKVAHDDPSGRRLGAAALDRHIDAVRADPRAAGKRVVHGPASAFVPATDVGQQIGSPRNAVKVDTLEAGVEVYQVRRYRSRLAVPRANREVLEEAIELMEEVEDWERDHERRLCGLPHVHHLPLDWPGRPPRPIPR
;
A
#
# COMPACT_ATOMS: atom_id res chain seq x y z
N MET A 1 51.12 6.81 12.44
CA MET A 1 49.74 6.38 12.77
C MET A 1 48.82 7.57 12.52
N GLY A 2 48.14 7.60 11.37
CA GLY A 2 47.18 8.66 11.03
C GLY A 2 45.77 8.15 11.25
N VAL A 3 45.05 8.74 12.22
CA VAL A 3 43.64 8.42 12.47
C VAL A 3 42.81 9.11 11.39
N MET A 4 42.25 8.30 10.49
CA MET A 4 41.35 8.72 9.43
C MET A 4 40.03 9.15 10.08
N ARG A 5 39.75 10.46 10.12
CA ARG A 5 38.45 11.00 10.51
C ARG A 5 37.44 10.65 9.42
N THR A 6 36.63 9.62 9.63
CA THR A 6 35.40 9.41 8.87
C THR A 6 34.48 10.61 9.11
N ALA A 7 34.29 11.43 8.09
CA ALA A 7 33.32 12.52 8.09
C ALA A 7 31.94 11.95 8.44
N GLY A 8 31.46 12.24 9.64
CA GLY A 8 30.09 11.94 10.05
C GLY A 8 29.15 12.68 9.10
N ARG A 9 28.54 11.95 8.18
CA ARG A 9 27.45 12.45 7.35
C ARG A 9 26.26 12.62 8.29
N THR A 10 26.15 13.79 8.92
CA THR A 10 24.95 14.17 9.69
C THR A 10 23.76 13.98 8.78
N ASP A 11 22.93 12.99 9.06
CA ASP A 11 21.67 12.80 8.36
C ASP A 11 20.84 14.06 8.59
N GLN A 12 20.61 14.83 7.52
CA GLN A 12 19.95 16.13 7.59
C GLN A 12 18.46 16.04 7.99
N TRP A 13 17.99 14.82 8.28
CA TRP A 13 16.67 14.47 8.76
C TRP A 13 16.60 14.17 10.26
N LEU A 14 17.74 14.20 10.98
CA LEU A 14 17.77 14.09 12.45
C LEU A 14 17.08 15.32 13.06
N ASN A 15 15.91 15.12 13.69
CA ASN A 15 15.04 16.10 14.35
C ASN A 15 14.15 16.97 13.45
N THR A 16 13.00 16.42 13.04
CA THR A 16 11.85 17.21 12.60
C THR A 16 10.55 16.74 13.26
N ASP A 17 10.48 16.91 14.58
CA ASP A 17 9.24 16.79 15.32
C ASP A 17 8.53 18.14 15.45
N GLN A 18 7.25 18.15 15.08
CA GLN A 18 6.16 18.62 15.93
C GLN A 18 4.85 18.39 15.16
N ASP A 19 4.21 17.26 15.50
CA ASP A 19 2.80 16.93 15.26
C ASP A 19 2.22 17.57 13.99
N VAL A 20 2.65 16.99 12.87
CA VAL A 20 2.07 17.24 11.57
C VAL A 20 1.06 16.14 11.36
N ASP A 21 -0.17 16.49 10.97
CA ASP A 21 -1.27 15.57 10.64
C ASP A 21 -0.75 14.23 10.09
N SER A 22 -0.62 13.26 11.01
CA SER A 22 0.19 12.05 10.81
C SER A 22 -0.43 11.15 9.76
N ARG A 23 -1.75 11.27 9.58
CA ARG A 23 -2.49 10.64 8.50
C ARG A 23 -2.02 11.15 7.14
N VAL A 24 -2.05 12.47 6.92
CA VAL A 24 -1.69 13.06 5.63
C VAL A 24 -0.22 12.77 5.27
N ALA A 25 0.67 12.74 6.26
CA ALA A 25 2.06 12.37 6.05
C ALA A 25 2.23 10.89 5.67
N ARG A 26 1.49 9.99 6.31
CA ARG A 26 1.44 8.56 5.95
C ARG A 26 0.92 8.36 4.53
N ASP A 27 -0.14 9.06 4.14
CA ASP A 27 -0.73 8.96 2.79
C ASP A 27 0.30 9.39 1.72
N THR A 28 1.00 10.48 2.00
CA THR A 28 2.14 10.93 1.18
C THR A 28 3.22 9.86 1.07
N ALA A 29 3.56 9.19 2.18
CA ALA A 29 4.58 8.15 2.20
C ALA A 29 4.17 6.91 1.36
N ILE A 30 2.90 6.51 1.44
CA ILE A 30 2.35 5.42 0.62
C ILE A 30 2.42 5.78 -0.87
N ALA A 31 1.99 7.00 -1.23
CA ALA A 31 2.05 7.50 -2.60
C ALA A 31 3.46 7.38 -3.21
N LEU A 32 4.46 7.85 -2.46
CA LEU A 32 5.86 7.79 -2.88
C LEU A 32 6.31 6.35 -3.17
N ARG A 33 5.88 5.39 -2.36
CA ARG A 33 6.23 3.97 -2.50
C ARG A 33 5.51 3.29 -3.67
N VAL A 34 4.23 3.58 -3.90
CA VAL A 34 3.51 3.09 -5.09
C VAL A 34 4.19 3.55 -6.37
N ARG A 35 4.53 4.84 -6.45
CA ARG A 35 5.29 5.38 -7.59
C ARG A 35 6.64 4.69 -7.77
N ASN A 36 7.40 4.48 -6.69
CA ASN A 36 8.69 3.81 -6.75
C ASN A 36 8.56 2.36 -7.25
N LEU A 37 7.56 1.61 -6.78
CA LEU A 37 7.27 0.25 -7.27
C LEU A 37 7.00 0.23 -8.77
N ARG A 38 6.16 1.14 -9.27
CA ARG A 38 5.87 1.27 -10.71
C ARG A 38 7.12 1.57 -11.52
N ARG A 39 7.95 2.51 -11.07
CA ARG A 39 9.24 2.81 -11.71
C ARG A 39 10.18 1.59 -11.74
N ASN A 40 10.02 0.67 -10.81
CA ASN A 40 10.85 -0.53 -10.69
C ASN A 40 10.24 -1.77 -11.33
N GLU A 41 9.02 -1.66 -11.83
CA GLU A 41 8.24 -2.76 -12.36
C GLU A 41 9.03 -3.54 -13.41
N PHE A 42 9.68 -2.86 -14.36
CA PHE A 42 10.48 -3.53 -15.39
C PHE A 42 11.57 -4.45 -14.80
N ARG A 43 12.19 -4.05 -13.70
CA ARG A 43 13.22 -4.85 -13.00
C ARG A 43 12.62 -6.01 -12.26
N LEU A 44 11.47 -5.79 -11.64
CA LEU A 44 10.72 -6.83 -10.94
C LEU A 44 10.23 -7.88 -11.93
N ARG A 45 9.69 -7.47 -13.08
CA ARG A 45 9.28 -8.39 -14.14
C ARG A 45 10.42 -9.23 -14.68
N ALA A 46 11.58 -8.61 -14.93
CA ALA A 46 12.77 -9.32 -15.38
C ALA A 46 13.25 -10.42 -14.41
N ARG A 47 12.91 -10.30 -13.10
CA ARG A 47 13.32 -11.25 -12.05
C ARG A 47 12.23 -12.24 -11.67
N HIS A 48 10.98 -11.83 -11.77
CA HIS A 48 9.84 -12.52 -11.15
C HIS A 48 8.73 -12.88 -12.15
N GLY A 49 8.89 -12.59 -13.44
CA GLY A 49 7.96 -12.99 -14.50
C GLY A 49 7.35 -11.80 -15.25
N ASP A 50 6.78 -12.04 -16.41
CA ASP A 50 6.44 -10.97 -17.37
C ASP A 50 5.09 -10.26 -17.08
N ARG A 51 4.42 -10.60 -15.98
CA ARG A 51 3.10 -10.04 -15.67
C ARG A 51 3.23 -8.64 -15.04
N PRO A 52 2.36 -7.68 -15.41
CA PRO A 52 2.27 -6.40 -14.74
C PRO A 52 2.02 -6.50 -13.25
N LEU A 53 2.63 -5.64 -12.44
CA LEU A 53 2.32 -5.59 -11.01
C LEU A 53 0.89 -5.10 -10.80
N GLU A 54 0.11 -5.90 -10.10
CA GLU A 54 -1.21 -5.61 -9.57
C GLU A 54 -1.01 -5.08 -8.15
N ILE A 55 -0.77 -3.77 -8.06
CA ILE A 55 -0.57 -3.07 -6.80
C ILE A 55 -1.94 -2.59 -6.33
N SER A 56 -2.30 -2.93 -5.10
CA SER A 56 -3.42 -2.31 -4.41
C SER A 56 -2.92 -1.56 -3.19
N ALA A 57 -3.37 -0.33 -3.00
CA ALA A 57 -3.13 0.41 -1.77
C ALA A 57 -4.45 0.40 -0.98
N ASN A 58 -4.48 -0.14 0.24
CA ASN A 58 -5.70 0.04 1.03
C ASN A 58 -5.72 1.45 1.57
N TYR A 59 -6.37 2.30 0.80
CA TYR A 59 -6.65 3.66 1.21
C TYR A 59 -8.10 3.74 1.69
N LEU A 60 -8.27 4.34 2.86
CA LEU A 60 -9.57 4.80 3.35
C LEU A 60 -9.55 6.34 3.30
N PRO A 61 -9.81 6.97 2.14
CA PRO A 61 -10.16 8.37 2.10
C PRO A 61 -11.59 8.53 2.59
N LEU A 62 -11.81 9.41 3.57
CA LEU A 62 -12.91 10.39 3.63
C LEU A 62 -14.38 10.02 3.29
N LEU A 63 -14.71 8.77 3.04
CA LEU A 63 -16.05 8.27 2.70
C LEU A 63 -16.30 7.02 3.54
N GLU A 64 -16.71 7.25 4.79
CA GLU A 64 -17.81 6.44 5.29
C GLU A 64 -18.94 6.48 4.26
N ARG A 65 -19.49 5.30 3.94
CA ARG A 65 -20.62 5.00 3.05
C ARG A 65 -20.22 4.68 1.60
N THR A 66 -20.15 3.39 1.27
CA THR A 66 -21.35 2.62 0.87
C THR A 66 -21.09 1.12 0.97
N THR A 67 -22.17 0.44 1.33
CA THR A 67 -22.37 -0.99 1.55
C THR A 67 -22.12 -1.82 0.28
N CYS A 68 -21.17 -2.75 0.34
CA CYS A 68 -21.36 -4.20 0.20
C CYS A 68 -20.01 -4.91 0.44
N SER A 69 -20.04 -5.83 1.41
CA SER A 69 -18.99 -6.73 1.91
C SER A 69 -17.76 -6.12 2.57
N ASP A 70 -17.63 -6.48 3.84
CA ASP A 70 -16.49 -6.39 4.73
C ASP A 70 -15.13 -6.65 4.05
N ARG A 71 -14.15 -5.86 4.49
CA ARG A 71 -12.85 -5.69 3.86
C ARG A 71 -11.81 -6.68 4.40
N ASP A 72 -11.60 -7.79 3.69
CA ASP A 72 -10.69 -8.88 4.09
C ASP A 72 -9.20 -8.63 3.76
N GLY A 73 -8.80 -7.37 3.64
CA GLY A 73 -7.40 -6.97 3.42
C GLY A 73 -7.08 -5.52 3.74
N SER A 74 -8.06 -4.70 4.18
CA SER A 74 -8.02 -3.23 4.14
C SER A 74 -7.03 -2.53 5.06
N GLU A 75 -6.29 -3.26 5.89
CA GLU A 75 -5.37 -2.63 6.84
C GLU A 75 -3.95 -2.51 6.29
N ALA A 76 -3.60 -3.30 5.27
CA ALA A 76 -2.28 -3.27 4.64
C ALA A 76 -2.04 -1.96 3.90
N ASP A 77 -0.89 -1.31 4.12
CA ASP A 77 -0.60 -0.05 3.44
C ASP A 77 -0.38 -0.24 1.94
N ILE A 78 0.28 -1.33 1.55
CA ILE A 78 0.53 -1.69 0.15
C ILE A 78 0.46 -3.22 0.02
N ILE A 79 -0.28 -3.70 -0.97
CA ILE A 79 -0.33 -5.10 -1.36
C ILE A 79 0.04 -5.19 -2.85
N CYS A 80 0.82 -6.19 -3.24
CA CYS A 80 1.03 -6.54 -4.64
C CYS A 80 0.57 -7.97 -4.88
N TRP A 81 -0.54 -8.13 -5.59
CA TRP A 81 -1.28 -9.40 -5.78
C TRP A 81 -0.58 -10.42 -6.69
N ASN A 82 0.47 -9.99 -7.38
CA ASN A 82 1.24 -10.81 -8.29
C ASN A 82 2.73 -10.42 -8.31
N GLY A 83 3.27 -10.08 -7.13
CA GLY A 83 4.68 -9.67 -7.01
C GLY A 83 5.68 -10.73 -7.49
N SER A 84 5.34 -12.01 -7.32
CA SER A 84 6.04 -13.15 -7.91
C SER A 84 5.06 -14.25 -8.32
N PRO A 85 5.48 -15.26 -9.11
CA PRO A 85 4.59 -16.31 -9.57
C PRO A 85 4.00 -17.06 -8.37
N GLY A 86 2.69 -16.89 -8.16
CA GLY A 86 1.98 -17.47 -7.01
C GLY A 86 2.22 -16.77 -5.67
N GLU A 87 2.78 -15.56 -5.66
CA GLU A 87 2.99 -14.79 -4.42
C GLU A 87 2.21 -13.47 -4.39
N VAL A 88 1.75 -13.13 -3.18
CA VAL A 88 1.22 -11.81 -2.82
C VAL A 88 2.19 -11.17 -1.84
N TRP A 89 2.65 -9.96 -2.15
CA TRP A 89 3.60 -9.22 -1.33
C TRP A 89 2.87 -8.15 -0.52
N VAL A 90 3.22 -8.01 0.76
CA VAL A 90 2.57 -7.07 1.68
C VAL A 90 3.61 -6.17 2.34
N TRP A 91 3.34 -4.87 2.38
CA TRP A 91 4.17 -3.90 3.11
C TRP A 91 3.34 -3.06 4.08
N LYS A 92 4.02 -2.62 5.14
CA LYS A 92 3.58 -1.67 6.15
C LYS A 92 4.40 -0.39 6.02
N VAL A 93 3.75 0.75 6.01
CA VAL A 93 4.37 2.07 6.08
C VAL A 93 4.09 2.66 7.46
N ALA A 94 5.15 2.92 8.23
CA ALA A 94 5.08 3.33 9.62
C ALA A 94 5.86 4.63 9.86
N HIS A 95 5.42 5.43 10.84
CA HIS A 95 6.15 6.64 11.21
C HIS A 95 7.49 6.27 11.87
N ASP A 96 8.53 7.07 11.63
CA ASP A 96 9.84 6.87 12.22
C ASP A 96 9.91 7.37 13.66
N ASP A 97 9.20 6.67 14.54
CA ASP A 97 9.25 6.85 15.99
C ASP A 97 9.39 5.50 16.71
N PRO A 98 9.67 5.46 18.02
CA PRO A 98 9.83 4.21 18.76
C PRO A 98 8.62 3.27 18.67
N SER A 99 7.41 3.81 18.54
CA SER A 99 6.18 3.01 18.40
C SER A 99 6.06 2.44 17.00
N GLY A 100 6.27 3.23 15.96
CA GLY A 100 6.23 2.80 14.56
C GLY A 100 7.29 1.74 14.26
N ARG A 101 8.52 1.93 14.74
CA ARG A 101 9.59 0.92 14.60
C ARG A 101 9.30 -0.37 15.34
N ARG A 102 8.75 -0.30 16.56
CA ARG A 102 8.48 -1.49 17.40
C ARG A 102 7.22 -2.24 16.95
N LEU A 103 6.16 -1.52 16.59
CA LEU A 103 4.85 -2.09 16.28
C LEU A 103 4.67 -2.40 14.78
N GLY A 104 5.54 -1.89 13.91
CA GLY A 104 5.47 -2.06 12.46
C GLY A 104 5.44 -3.53 12.04
N ALA A 105 6.35 -4.35 12.57
CA ALA A 105 6.42 -5.78 12.26
C ALA A 105 5.15 -6.53 12.71
N ALA A 106 4.69 -6.30 13.94
CA ALA A 106 3.46 -6.93 14.43
C ALA A 106 2.21 -6.47 13.66
N ALA A 107 2.17 -5.23 13.18
CA ALA A 107 1.09 -4.74 12.33
C ALA A 107 1.13 -5.40 10.95
N LEU A 108 2.32 -5.54 10.38
CA LEU A 108 2.53 -6.22 9.11
C LEU A 108 2.12 -7.69 9.13
N ASP A 109 2.43 -8.43 10.19
CA ASP A 109 2.01 -9.82 10.32
C ASP A 109 0.48 -9.94 10.36
N ARG A 110 -0.21 -9.03 11.07
CA ARG A 110 -1.68 -8.94 11.03
C ARG A 110 -2.21 -8.67 9.63
N HIS A 111 -1.55 -7.79 8.87
CA HIS A 111 -1.92 -7.51 7.49
C HIS A 111 -1.78 -8.74 6.59
N ILE A 112 -0.69 -9.51 6.76
CA ILE A 112 -0.48 -10.76 6.02
C ILE A 112 -1.59 -11.76 6.33
N ASP A 113 -1.96 -11.92 7.59
CA ASP A 113 -3.03 -12.85 7.97
C ASP A 113 -4.40 -12.41 7.43
N ALA A 114 -4.69 -11.10 7.41
CA ALA A 114 -5.88 -10.58 6.74
C ALA A 114 -5.86 -10.92 5.24
N VAL A 115 -4.78 -10.57 4.53
CA VAL A 115 -4.64 -10.83 3.08
C VAL A 115 -4.70 -12.32 2.75
N ARG A 116 -4.29 -13.22 3.66
CA ARG A 116 -4.46 -14.68 3.49
C ARG A 116 -5.92 -15.12 3.52
N ALA A 117 -6.76 -14.43 4.28
CA ALA A 117 -8.19 -14.70 4.35
C ALA A 117 -8.94 -14.18 3.11
N ASP A 118 -8.37 -13.22 2.37
CA ASP A 118 -8.96 -12.69 1.15
C ASP A 118 -9.10 -13.77 0.05
N PRO A 119 -10.29 -13.97 -0.54
CA PRO A 119 -10.50 -14.93 -1.62
C PRO A 119 -9.57 -14.75 -2.83
N ARG A 120 -9.09 -13.54 -3.11
CA ARG A 120 -8.14 -13.24 -4.20
C ARG A 120 -6.74 -13.82 -3.95
N ALA A 121 -6.41 -14.15 -2.70
CA ALA A 121 -5.18 -14.82 -2.32
C ALA A 121 -5.28 -16.36 -2.43
N ALA A 122 -6.44 -16.92 -2.76
CA ALA A 122 -6.61 -18.37 -2.87
C ALA A 122 -5.58 -19.00 -3.80
N GLY A 123 -4.84 -20.01 -3.29
CA GLY A 123 -3.78 -20.69 -4.03
C GLY A 123 -2.48 -19.90 -4.18
N LYS A 124 -2.35 -18.72 -3.57
CA LYS A 124 -1.14 -17.92 -3.54
C LYS A 124 -0.49 -17.94 -2.15
N ARG A 125 0.82 -17.70 -2.11
CA ARG A 125 1.57 -17.48 -0.88
C ARG A 125 1.58 -15.99 -0.55
N VAL A 126 1.05 -15.62 0.61
CA VAL A 126 1.14 -14.24 1.13
C VAL A 126 2.38 -14.10 2.00
N VAL A 127 3.26 -13.18 1.62
CA VAL A 127 4.58 -12.97 2.23
C VAL A 127 4.88 -11.48 2.44
N HIS A 128 5.86 -11.18 3.31
CA HIS A 128 6.44 -9.84 3.42
C HIS A 128 7.00 -9.40 2.08
N GLY A 129 6.73 -8.16 1.70
CA GLY A 129 7.22 -7.63 0.44
C GLY A 129 8.73 -7.36 0.49
N PRO A 130 9.46 -7.63 -0.60
CA PRO A 130 10.91 -7.56 -0.60
C PRO A 130 11.42 -6.12 -0.61
N ALA A 131 12.47 -5.83 0.18
CA ALA A 131 13.13 -4.52 0.20
C ALA A 131 13.71 -4.15 -1.19
N SER A 132 14.07 -5.13 -2.01
CA SER A 132 14.58 -4.90 -3.37
C SER A 132 13.56 -4.32 -4.34
N ALA A 133 12.28 -4.26 -3.95
CA ALA A 133 11.22 -3.65 -4.76
C ALA A 133 11.31 -2.12 -4.78
N PHE A 134 11.98 -1.50 -3.80
CA PHE A 134 12.13 -0.05 -3.69
C PHE A 134 13.58 0.37 -3.96
N VAL A 135 13.90 0.68 -5.21
CA VAL A 135 15.23 1.17 -5.61
C VAL A 135 15.06 2.48 -6.40
N PRO A 136 15.52 3.63 -5.87
CA PRO A 136 16.30 3.76 -4.63
C PRO A 136 15.49 3.44 -3.37
N ALA A 137 16.18 2.99 -2.32
CA ALA A 137 15.60 2.63 -1.01
C ALA A 137 15.01 3.84 -0.26
N THR A 138 15.42 5.05 -0.63
CA THR A 138 14.92 6.30 -0.06
C THR A 138 14.14 7.08 -1.12
N ASP A 139 12.92 7.49 -0.78
CA ASP A 139 12.12 8.45 -1.55
C ASP A 139 11.84 9.70 -0.75
N VAL A 140 11.65 10.84 -1.44
CA VAL A 140 11.28 12.10 -0.81
C VAL A 140 10.23 12.81 -1.67
N GLY A 141 9.20 13.36 -1.03
CA GLY A 141 8.14 14.15 -1.65
C GLY A 141 7.70 15.32 -0.78
N GLN A 142 6.83 16.16 -1.31
CA GLN A 142 6.12 17.18 -0.53
C GLN A 142 4.88 16.55 0.14
N GLN A 143 4.39 17.10 1.25
CA GLN A 143 3.19 16.56 1.91
C GLN A 143 1.90 17.11 1.27
N ILE A 144 0.91 16.23 1.04
CA ILE A 144 -0.38 16.52 0.37
C ILE A 144 -1.14 17.68 1.02
N GLY A 145 -1.29 17.69 2.35
CA GLY A 145 -2.03 18.71 3.09
C GLY A 145 -1.16 19.84 3.68
N SER A 146 0.16 19.79 3.49
CA SER A 146 1.05 20.83 4.03
C SER A 146 2.23 21.09 3.10
N PRO A 147 2.12 22.05 2.16
CA PRO A 147 3.16 22.28 1.16
C PRO A 147 4.43 22.93 1.74
N ARG A 148 4.51 23.18 3.04
CA ARG A 148 5.77 23.55 3.72
C ARG A 148 6.51 22.33 4.30
N ASN A 149 5.95 21.13 4.18
CA ASN A 149 6.52 19.91 4.72
C ASN A 149 6.99 19.00 3.58
N ALA A 150 8.11 18.32 3.80
CA ALA A 150 8.56 17.21 2.97
C ALA A 150 8.43 15.90 3.75
N VAL A 151 8.09 14.83 3.06
CA VAL A 151 8.03 13.47 3.60
C VAL A 151 9.14 12.67 2.95
N LYS A 152 9.93 11.98 3.77
CA LYS A 152 10.96 11.03 3.34
C LYS A 152 10.52 9.64 3.78
N VAL A 153 10.69 8.65 2.93
CA VAL A 153 10.42 7.25 3.25
C VAL A 153 11.68 6.44 2.99
N ASP A 154 12.11 5.66 3.97
CA ASP A 154 13.28 4.79 3.93
C ASP A 154 12.87 3.32 4.04
N THR A 155 13.47 2.49 3.18
CA THR A 155 13.37 1.04 3.26
C THR A 155 14.43 0.56 4.23
N LEU A 156 14.02 0.15 5.42
CA LEU A 156 14.92 -0.36 6.45
C LEU A 156 14.94 -1.89 6.50
N GLU A 157 13.76 -2.51 6.46
CA GLU A 157 13.59 -3.95 6.58
C GLU A 157 12.48 -4.43 5.64
N ALA A 158 12.57 -5.68 5.18
CA ALA A 158 11.56 -6.26 4.30
C ALA A 158 10.16 -6.12 4.92
N GLY A 159 9.22 -5.59 4.13
CA GLY A 159 7.83 -5.41 4.54
C GLY A 159 7.54 -4.27 5.52
N VAL A 160 8.51 -3.58 6.14
CA VAL A 160 8.26 -2.34 6.94
C VAL A 160 9.09 -1.17 6.41
N GLU A 161 8.39 -0.17 5.87
CA GLU A 161 8.92 1.11 5.42
C GLU A 161 8.73 2.16 6.51
N VAL A 162 9.76 2.95 6.81
CA VAL A 162 9.62 4.05 7.79
C VAL A 162 9.58 5.39 7.09
N TYR A 163 8.74 6.31 7.57
CA TYR A 163 8.68 7.66 7.04
C TYR A 163 8.95 8.74 8.09
N GLN A 164 9.62 9.79 7.65
CA GLN A 164 9.97 10.98 8.42
C GLN A 164 9.33 12.20 7.76
N VAL A 165 8.92 13.18 8.56
CA VAL A 165 8.39 14.45 8.05
C VAL A 165 9.33 15.57 8.42
N ARG A 166 9.72 16.40 7.46
CA ARG A 166 10.52 17.60 7.66
C ARG A 166 9.72 18.85 7.37
N ARG A 167 9.55 19.69 8.39
CA ARG A 167 8.91 21.00 8.26
C ARG A 167 9.91 22.08 7.85
N TYR A 168 9.58 22.82 6.80
CA TYR A 168 10.33 24.00 6.36
C TYR A 168 9.65 25.28 6.84
N ARG A 169 10.44 26.37 6.93
CA ARG A 169 9.95 27.69 7.34
C ARG A 169 8.89 28.25 6.39
N SER A 170 8.99 27.93 5.10
CA SER A 170 8.03 28.34 4.07
C SER A 170 7.94 27.29 2.96
N ARG A 171 6.86 27.33 2.18
CA ARG A 171 6.68 26.48 0.98
C ARG A 171 7.82 26.66 -0.04
N LEU A 172 8.36 27.88 -0.16
CA LEU A 172 9.43 28.20 -1.10
C LEU A 172 10.77 27.53 -0.74
N ALA A 173 10.94 27.13 0.53
CA ALA A 173 12.13 26.44 0.98
C ALA A 173 12.07 24.91 0.75
N VAL A 174 10.92 24.37 0.34
CA VAL A 174 10.80 22.96 -0.07
C VAL A 174 11.40 22.81 -1.47
N PRO A 175 12.32 21.85 -1.72
CA PRO A 175 12.84 21.60 -3.05
C PRO A 175 11.73 21.33 -4.08
N ARG A 176 11.72 22.04 -5.21
CA ARG A 176 10.68 21.90 -6.24
C ARG A 176 10.54 20.48 -6.79
N ALA A 177 11.67 19.78 -6.94
CA ALA A 177 11.69 18.38 -7.39
C ALA A 177 10.79 17.48 -6.53
N ASN A 178 10.63 17.77 -5.23
CA ASN A 178 9.78 16.97 -4.34
C ASN A 178 8.27 17.15 -4.64
N ARG A 179 7.87 18.27 -5.25
CA ARG A 179 6.48 18.55 -5.60
C ARG A 179 6.05 17.75 -6.83
N GLU A 180 6.83 17.82 -7.89
CA GLU A 180 6.56 17.09 -9.14
C GLU A 180 6.49 15.58 -8.86
N VAL A 181 7.40 15.11 -8.01
CA VAL A 181 7.44 13.74 -7.49
C VAL A 181 6.16 13.33 -6.75
N LEU A 182 5.57 14.24 -5.98
CA LEU A 182 4.32 13.99 -5.26
C LEU A 182 3.13 13.99 -6.22
N GLU A 183 3.03 14.98 -7.09
CA GLU A 183 1.90 15.14 -8.02
C GLU A 183 1.76 13.88 -8.90
N GLU A 184 2.87 13.38 -9.46
CA GLU A 184 2.91 12.09 -10.17
C GLU A 184 2.45 10.92 -9.29
N ALA A 185 2.84 10.91 -8.01
CA ALA A 185 2.44 9.85 -7.09
C ALA A 185 0.94 9.89 -6.75
N ILE A 186 0.34 11.07 -6.66
CA ILE A 186 -1.11 11.25 -6.45
C ILE A 186 -1.89 10.76 -7.65
N GLU A 187 -1.50 11.19 -8.86
CA GLU A 187 -2.14 10.75 -10.11
C GLU A 187 -2.11 9.22 -10.24
N LEU A 188 -0.99 8.58 -9.88
CA LEU A 188 -0.86 7.13 -9.90
C LEU A 188 -1.78 6.42 -8.89
N MET A 189 -2.03 7.01 -7.72
CA MET A 189 -2.95 6.43 -6.75
C MET A 189 -4.39 6.51 -7.25
N GLU A 190 -4.79 7.64 -7.83
CA GLU A 190 -6.12 7.81 -8.43
C GLU A 190 -6.37 6.76 -9.53
N GLU A 191 -5.36 6.49 -10.37
CA GLU A 191 -5.42 5.42 -11.37
C GLU A 191 -5.57 4.02 -10.75
N VAL A 192 -4.83 3.72 -9.69
CA VAL A 192 -4.91 2.43 -8.98
C VAL A 192 -6.30 2.24 -8.35
N GLU A 193 -6.86 3.27 -7.72
CA GLU A 193 -8.21 3.21 -7.16
C GLU A 193 -9.28 3.00 -8.22
N ASP A 194 -9.15 3.68 -9.36
CA ASP A 194 -10.07 3.50 -10.48
C ASP A 194 -9.99 2.08 -11.05
N TRP A 195 -8.78 1.52 -11.14
CA TRP A 195 -8.56 0.14 -11.53
C TRP A 195 -9.16 -0.86 -10.54
N GLU A 196 -8.96 -0.67 -9.23
CA GLU A 196 -9.56 -1.52 -8.20
C GLU A 196 -11.07 -1.49 -8.28
N ARG A 197 -11.67 -0.30 -8.37
CA ARG A 197 -13.12 -0.13 -8.51
C ARG A 197 -13.66 -0.78 -9.78
N ASP A 198 -12.92 -0.76 -10.88
CA ASP A 198 -13.31 -1.46 -12.10
C ASP A 198 -13.14 -2.99 -11.98
N HIS A 199 -12.04 -3.44 -11.38
CA HIS A 199 -11.75 -4.86 -11.15
C HIS A 199 -12.80 -5.49 -10.22
N GLU A 200 -13.13 -4.83 -9.11
CA GLU A 200 -14.20 -5.22 -8.19
C GLU A 200 -15.56 -5.24 -8.88
N ARG A 201 -15.88 -4.22 -9.69
CA ARG A 201 -17.13 -4.24 -10.49
C ARG A 201 -17.20 -5.44 -11.43
N ARG A 202 -16.08 -5.89 -11.99
CA ARG A 202 -16.04 -7.11 -12.83
C ARG A 202 -16.21 -8.38 -12.00
N LEU A 203 -15.64 -8.44 -10.79
CA LEU A 203 -15.78 -9.60 -9.89
C LEU A 203 -17.19 -9.70 -9.29
N CYS A 204 -17.74 -8.57 -8.82
CA CYS A 204 -19.07 -8.47 -8.23
C CYS A 204 -20.21 -8.38 -9.26
N GLY A 205 -19.89 -8.03 -10.51
CA GLY A 205 -20.81 -7.98 -11.65
C GLY A 205 -20.96 -9.32 -12.38
N LEU A 206 -20.23 -10.36 -11.98
CA LEU A 206 -20.59 -11.72 -12.36
C LEU A 206 -21.96 -12.04 -11.74
N PRO A 207 -22.94 -12.54 -12.51
CA PRO A 207 -24.21 -12.94 -11.94
C PRO A 207 -23.90 -13.92 -10.82
N HIS A 208 -24.46 -13.66 -9.62
CA HIS A 208 -24.54 -14.69 -8.60
C HIS A 208 -25.02 -15.94 -9.31
N VAL A 209 -24.16 -16.97 -9.37
CA VAL A 209 -24.63 -18.32 -9.62
C VAL A 209 -25.48 -18.59 -8.40
N HIS A 210 -26.77 -18.26 -8.50
CA HIS A 210 -27.77 -18.90 -7.70
C HIS A 210 -27.47 -20.37 -7.88
N HIS A 211 -26.98 -21.01 -6.82
CA HIS A 211 -27.08 -22.45 -6.72
C HIS A 211 -28.53 -22.76 -7.13
N LEU A 212 -28.67 -23.42 -8.27
CA LEU A 212 -29.91 -24.09 -8.65
C LEU A 212 -30.39 -24.79 -7.38
N PRO A 213 -31.66 -24.61 -6.97
CA PRO A 213 -32.17 -25.42 -5.89
C PRO A 213 -32.00 -26.87 -6.35
N LEU A 214 -31.14 -27.62 -5.65
CA LEU A 214 -31.15 -29.07 -5.72
C LEU A 214 -32.61 -29.47 -5.45
N ASP A 215 -33.25 -30.03 -6.47
CA ASP A 215 -34.56 -30.62 -6.37
C ASP A 215 -34.58 -31.51 -5.12
N TRP A 216 -35.32 -31.06 -4.11
CA TRP A 216 -35.58 -31.82 -2.90
C TRP A 216 -36.65 -32.86 -3.24
N PRO A 217 -36.34 -34.17 -3.28
CA PRO A 217 -37.34 -35.18 -3.60
C PRO A 217 -38.19 -35.39 -2.34
N GLY A 218 -39.31 -34.69 -2.20
CA GLY A 218 -40.12 -34.90 -1.01
C GLY A 218 -41.34 -34.02 -0.75
N ARG A 219 -41.96 -33.36 -1.73
CA ARG A 219 -43.28 -32.76 -1.53
C ARG A 219 -44.33 -33.33 -2.48
N PRO A 220 -45.40 -33.96 -1.97
CA PRO A 220 -46.52 -34.37 -2.81
C PRO A 220 -47.31 -33.12 -3.28
N PRO A 221 -47.89 -33.17 -4.49
CA PRO A 221 -48.63 -32.04 -5.04
C PRO A 221 -49.91 -31.77 -4.24
N ARG A 222 -50.19 -30.49 -4.00
CA ARG A 222 -51.49 -30.05 -3.44
C ARG A 222 -52.58 -30.13 -4.52
N PRO A 223 -53.81 -30.51 -4.16
CA PRO A 223 -54.90 -30.60 -5.13
C PRO A 223 -55.35 -29.20 -5.58
N ILE A 224 -55.66 -29.10 -6.87
CA ILE A 224 -56.18 -27.89 -7.52
C ILE A 224 -57.66 -27.73 -7.13
N PRO A 225 -58.10 -26.57 -6.62
CA PRO A 225 -59.52 -26.33 -6.39
C PRO A 225 -60.23 -26.08 -7.73
N ARG A 226 -61.43 -26.66 -7.87
CA ARG A 226 -62.33 -26.49 -9.02
C ARG A 226 -62.87 -25.08 -9.10
#